data_AF-A0A3R8IUE0-F1
#
_entry.id   AF-A0A3R8IUE0-F1
#
_cell.length_a   1.000
_cell.length_b   1.000
_cell.length_c   1.000
_cell.angle_alpha   90.00
_cell.angle_beta   90.00
_cell.angle_gamma   90.00
#
_symmetry.space_group_name_H-M   'P 1'
#
loop_
_entity.id
_entity.type
_entity.pdbx_description
1 polymer ?
#
loop_
_entity_poly.entity_id
_entity_poly.type
_entity_poly.pdbx_seq_one_letter_code
_entity_poly.pdbx_strand_id
1 'polypeptide(L)'
;MTEDVALMEKQIAGMEKDLSVRADTRGDKFSVIVDRRHFVERPEAGTELIKAVNRLLDKRASEIVMQIAGFNVEFRHTLPDTLTIRGAART
;
A
#
# COMPACT_ATOMS: atom_id res chain seq x y z
N MET A 1 -26.04 -12.85 -11.31
CA MET A 1 -25.60 -14.21 -10.91
C MET A 1 -24.26 -14.57 -11.54
N THR A 2 -24.13 -14.69 -12.86
CA THR A 2 -22.85 -15.06 -13.50
C THR A 2 -21.78 -13.96 -13.41
N GLU A 3 -22.17 -12.70 -13.56
CA GLU A 3 -21.24 -11.55 -13.42
C GLU A 3 -20.75 -11.36 -11.98
N ASP A 4 -21.60 -11.66 -10.99
CA ASP A 4 -21.26 -11.56 -9.57
C ASP A 4 -20.20 -12.61 -9.19
N VAL A 5 -20.31 -13.83 -9.74
CA VAL A 5 -19.33 -14.91 -9.54
C VAL A 5 -17.97 -14.52 -10.12
N ALA A 6 -17.93 -14.00 -11.35
CA ALA A 6 -16.68 -13.57 -11.98
C ALA A 6 -15.99 -12.42 -11.22
N LEU A 7 -16.78 -11.51 -10.62
CA LEU A 7 -16.23 -10.45 -9.77
C LEU A 7 -15.60 -11.03 -8.48
N MET A 8 -16.29 -11.97 -7.84
CA MET A 8 -15.78 -12.64 -6.63
C MET A 8 -14.51 -13.43 -6.92
N GLU A 9 -14.45 -14.19 -8.01
CA GLU A 9 -13.25 -14.94 -8.41
C GLU A 9 -12.05 -14.01 -8.62
N LYS A 10 -12.26 -12.86 -9.25
CA LYS A 10 -11.21 -11.85 -9.43
C LYS A 10 -10.73 -11.27 -8.11
N GLN A 11 -11.64 -11.04 -7.16
CA GLN A 11 -11.28 -10.57 -5.82
C GLN A 11 -10.49 -11.63 -5.05
N ILE A 12 -10.90 -12.90 -5.12
CA ILE A 12 -10.19 -14.02 -4.51
C ILE A 12 -8.78 -14.14 -5.06
N ALA A 13 -8.61 -14.13 -6.38
CA ALA A 13 -7.29 -14.18 -7.01
C ALA A 13 -6.38 -13.01 -6.59
N GLY A 14 -6.96 -11.82 -6.36
CA GLY A 14 -6.24 -10.67 -5.79
C GLY A 14 -5.75 -10.94 -4.37
N MET A 15 -6.63 -11.44 -3.50
CA MET A 15 -6.27 -11.77 -2.11
C MET A 15 -5.25 -12.90 -2.02
N GLU A 16 -5.35 -13.93 -2.87
CA GLU A 16 -4.37 -15.02 -2.93
C GLU A 16 -2.98 -14.51 -3.33
N LYS A 17 -2.93 -13.57 -4.30
CA LYS A 17 -1.69 -12.91 -4.68
C LYS A 17 -1.10 -12.10 -3.53
N ASP A 18 -1.93 -11.34 -2.81
CA ASP A 18 -1.47 -10.56 -1.65
C ASP A 18 -0.93 -11.47 -0.54
N LEU A 19 -1.59 -12.62 -0.30
CA LEU A 19 -1.10 -13.63 0.64
C LEU A 19 0.24 -14.23 0.23
N SER A 20 0.49 -14.39 -1.07
CA SER A 20 1.75 -14.95 -1.58
C SER A 20 2.98 -14.07 -1.36
N VAL A 21 2.80 -12.75 -1.26
CA VAL A 21 3.91 -11.78 -1.09
C VAL A 21 4.07 -11.30 0.34
N ARG A 22 3.10 -11.57 1.21
CA ARG A 22 3.09 -11.16 2.61
C ARG A 22 4.32 -11.67 3.36
N ALA A 23 4.99 -10.77 4.07
CA ALA A 23 6.04 -11.11 5.05
C ALA A 23 5.62 -10.80 6.49
N ASP A 24 6.07 -11.61 7.44
CA ASP A 24 5.91 -11.37 8.88
C ASP A 24 6.80 -10.19 9.31
N THR A 25 6.24 -9.25 10.06
CA THR A 25 6.95 -8.04 10.54
C THR A 25 6.97 -7.96 12.06
N ARG A 26 6.57 -9.01 12.77
CA ARG A 26 6.53 -9.05 14.23
C ARG A 26 7.93 -9.23 14.83
N GLY A 27 8.17 -8.55 15.95
CA GLY A 27 9.40 -8.68 16.72
C GLY A 27 10.65 -8.38 15.88
N ASP A 28 11.57 -9.34 15.90
CA ASP A 28 12.86 -9.36 15.21
C ASP A 28 12.77 -9.51 13.69
N LYS A 29 11.59 -9.86 13.15
CA LYS A 29 11.37 -9.99 11.70
C LYS A 29 11.01 -8.67 11.02
N PHE A 30 10.97 -7.57 11.75
CA PHE A 30 10.69 -6.28 11.17
C PHE A 30 11.78 -5.90 10.16
N SER A 31 11.36 -5.63 8.93
CA SER A 31 12.24 -5.23 7.84
C SER A 31 11.43 -4.40 6.85
N VAL A 32 11.92 -3.19 6.54
CA VAL A 32 11.29 -2.30 5.58
C VAL A 32 12.33 -1.62 4.70
N ILE A 33 11.89 -1.10 3.57
CA ILE A 33 12.68 -0.21 2.74
C ILE A 33 11.98 1.14 2.73
N VAL A 34 12.65 2.21 3.14
CA VAL A 34 12.16 3.60 3.05
C VAL A 34 13.16 4.39 2.24
N ASP A 35 12.72 5.11 1.21
CA ASP A 35 13.60 5.91 0.34
C ASP A 35 14.84 5.13 -0.18
N ARG A 36 14.63 3.88 -0.60
CA ARG A 36 15.66 2.91 -1.04
C ARG A 36 16.68 2.47 0.01
N ARG A 37 16.46 2.79 1.29
CA ARG A 37 17.28 2.36 2.43
C ARG A 37 16.55 1.29 3.23
N HIS A 38 17.29 0.28 3.69
CA HIS A 38 16.76 -0.82 4.48
C HIS A 38 16.81 -0.49 5.98
N PHE A 39 15.75 -0.80 6.71
CA PHE A 39 15.64 -0.59 8.15
C PHE A 39 15.10 -1.83 8.85
N VAL A 40 15.73 -2.18 9.97
CA VAL A 40 15.29 -3.24 10.90
C VAL A 40 14.80 -2.68 12.24
N GLU A 41 15.00 -1.38 12.47
CA GLU A 41 14.51 -0.67 13.65
C GLU A 41 13.31 0.20 13.31
N ARG A 42 12.20 0.00 14.02
CA ARG A 42 10.94 0.73 13.78
C ARG A 42 11.07 2.25 13.96
N PRO A 43 11.75 2.77 15.00
CA PRO A 43 11.88 4.20 15.18
C PRO A 43 12.68 4.87 14.06
N GLU A 44 13.73 4.21 13.57
CA GLU A 44 14.57 4.71 12.47
C GLU A 44 13.80 4.74 11.15
N ALA A 45 13.12 3.65 10.83
CA ALA A 45 12.25 3.57 9.66
C ALA A 45 11.17 4.67 9.67
N GLY A 46 10.53 4.89 10.82
CA GLY A 46 9.51 5.92 10.98
C GLY A 46 10.06 7.34 10.78
N THR A 47 11.25 7.61 11.30
CA THR A 47 11.92 8.90 11.13
C THR A 47 12.21 9.19 9.66
N GLU A 48 12.69 8.20 8.92
CA GLU A 48 12.99 8.36 7.50
C GLU A 48 11.72 8.44 6.65
N LEU A 49 10.65 7.75 7.06
CA LEU A 49 9.35 7.84 6.38
C LEU A 49 8.77 9.26 6.48
N ILE A 50 8.84 9.87 7.66
CA ILE A 50 8.38 11.25 7.87
C ILE A 50 9.16 12.22 6.96
N LYS A 51 10.49 12.06 6.86
CA LYS A 51 11.32 12.88 5.97
C LYS A 51 10.93 12.70 4.50
N ALA A 52 10.70 11.45 4.07
CA ALA A 52 10.28 11.14 2.70
C ALA A 52 8.93 11.79 2.36
N VAL A 53 7.95 11.68 3.25
CA VAL A 53 6.62 12.29 3.07
C VAL A 53 6.70 13.82 3.05
N ASN A 54 7.41 14.45 4.00
CA ASN A 54 7.55 15.90 4.04
C ASN A 54 8.15 16.45 2.74
N ARG A 55 9.17 15.78 2.19
CA ARG A 55 9.77 16.14 0.90
C ARG A 55 8.78 16.05 -0.27
N LEU A 56 7.81 15.13 -0.22
CA LEU A 56 6.81 14.96 -1.28
C LEU A 56 5.63 15.93 -1.16
N LEU A 57 5.29 16.34 0.07
CA LEU A 57 4.32 17.40 0.32
C LEU A 57 4.74 18.70 -0.37
N ASP A 58 6.01 19.10 -0.22
CA ASP A 58 6.54 20.31 -0.87
C ASP A 58 6.52 20.23 -2.40
N LYS A 59 6.72 19.03 -2.94
CA LYS A 59 6.79 18.78 -4.40
C LYS A 59 5.43 18.54 -5.05
N ARG A 60 4.37 18.37 -4.27
CA ARG A 60 3.04 17.95 -4.74
C ARG A 60 3.05 16.68 -5.59
N ALA A 61 3.93 15.73 -5.25
CA ALA A 61 4.15 14.51 -6.02
C ALA A 61 3.57 13.27 -5.31
N SER A 62 3.21 12.26 -6.09
CA SER A 62 2.87 10.92 -5.59
C SER A 62 4.02 9.96 -5.87
N GLU A 63 4.46 9.21 -4.86
CA GLU A 63 5.59 8.29 -4.98
C GLU A 63 5.47 7.14 -3.96
N ILE A 64 6.05 5.98 -4.29
CA ILE A 64 6.25 4.89 -3.33
C ILE A 64 7.27 5.34 -2.28
N VAL A 65 6.83 5.52 -1.04
CA VAL A 65 7.67 5.99 0.07
C VAL A 65 8.26 4.86 0.89
N MET A 66 7.60 3.70 0.89
CA MET A 66 8.04 2.55 1.69
C MET A 66 7.66 1.22 1.03
N GLN A 67 8.46 0.19 1.29
CA GLN A 67 8.10 -1.21 1.10
C GLN A 67 8.10 -1.91 2.46
N ILE A 68 6.98 -2.53 2.84
CA ILE A 68 6.82 -3.22 4.13
C ILE A 68 5.98 -4.47 3.92
N ALA A 69 6.37 -5.58 4.56
CA ALA A 69 5.62 -6.83 4.52
C ALA A 69 5.31 -7.36 3.09
N GLY A 70 6.11 -7.01 2.09
CA GLY A 70 5.87 -7.35 0.68
C GLY A 70 4.97 -6.37 -0.09
N PHE A 71 4.52 -5.28 0.55
CA PHE A 71 3.63 -4.29 -0.03
C PHE A 71 4.33 -2.94 -0.23
N ASN A 72 3.97 -2.26 -1.32
CA ASN A 72 4.35 -0.88 -1.57
C ASN A 72 3.38 0.07 -0.84
N VAL A 73 3.92 1.04 -0.12
CA VAL A 73 3.18 2.15 0.46
C VAL A 73 3.47 3.39 -0.37
N GLU A 74 2.42 3.89 -1.01
CA GLU A 74 2.46 5.06 -1.87
C GLU A 74 1.94 6.28 -1.09
N PHE A 75 2.72 7.35 -1.07
CA PHE A 75 2.22 8.66 -0.70
C PHE A 75 1.53 9.28 -1.92
N ARG A 76 0.31 9.79 -1.72
CA ARG A 76 -0.44 10.52 -2.75
C ARG A 76 -0.76 11.90 -2.25
N HIS A 77 -0.20 12.92 -2.90
CA HIS A 77 -0.38 14.32 -2.48
C HIS A 77 -1.84 14.79 -2.61
N THR A 78 -2.57 14.29 -3.61
CA THR A 78 -4.00 14.50 -3.76
C THR A 78 -4.73 13.19 -3.48
N LEU A 79 -5.67 13.20 -2.53
CA LEU A 79 -6.71 12.19 -2.52
C LEU A 79 -7.44 12.26 -3.87
N PRO A 80 -7.69 11.16 -4.59
CA PRO A 80 -8.78 11.17 -5.54
C PRO A 80 -10.05 11.44 -4.71
N ASP A 81 -10.80 12.49 -5.03
CA ASP A 81 -12.15 12.75 -4.50
C ASP A 81 -13.17 11.66 -4.87
N THR A 82 -12.71 10.50 -5.35
CA THR A 82 -13.53 9.45 -5.91
C THR A 82 -13.37 8.19 -5.08
N LEU A 83 -14.22 8.04 -4.08
CA LEU A 83 -14.68 6.72 -3.66
C LEU A 83 -15.49 6.15 -4.83
N THR A 84 -14.85 5.45 -5.78
CA THR A 84 -15.58 4.73 -6.82
C THR A 84 -16.21 3.48 -6.23
N ILE A 85 -17.36 3.64 -5.57
CA ILE A 85 -18.27 2.51 -5.31
C ILE A 85 -18.94 2.20 -6.65
N ARG A 86 -18.48 1.15 -7.36
CA ARG A 86 -19.28 0.57 -8.45
C ARG A 86 -20.41 -0.23 -7.82
N GLY A 87 -21.52 0.45 -7.56
CA GLY A 87 -22.68 -0.12 -6.92
C GLY A 87 -23.89 0.80 -7.06
N ALA A 88 -24.39 0.95 -8.29
CA ALA A 88 -25.79 1.29 -8.54
C ALA A 88 -26.13 0.89 -9.97
N ALA A 89 -26.56 -0.35 -10.15
CA ALA A 89 -27.56 -0.61 -11.17
C ALA A 89 -28.81 0.16 -10.74
N ARG A 90 -29.32 1.05 -11.58
CA ARG A 90 -30.72 1.44 -11.55
C ARG A 90 -31.29 1.19 -12.93
N THR A 91 -32.28 0.30 -12.93
CA THR A 91 -33.40 0.19 -13.87
C THR A 91 -33.94 1.54 -14.31
#